data_AF-A0A0F7LKS4-F1
#
_entry.id   AF-A0A0F7LKS4-F1
#
_cell.length_a   1.000
_cell.length_b   1.000
_cell.length_c   1.000
_cell.angle_alpha   90.00
_cell.angle_beta   90.00
_cell.angle_gamma   90.00
#
_symmetry.space_group_name_H-M   'P 1'
#
loop_
_entity.id
_entity.type
_entity.pdbx_description
1 polymer ?
#
loop_
_entity_poly.entity_id
_entity_poly.type
_entity_poly.pdbx_seq_one_letter_code
_entity_poly.pdbx_strand_id
1 'polypeptide(L)'
;MNTQPLLNLLEKQVNILAEELTPLADIPFSTARFDQTLFNRRSDKLRGYLQEVRHNMEQLKECVQDNRTEQVAFLTERLVAQMEALKRELSTQSLRKKESRFEHKQQATDLYHKLAEHQDYERRLLAMINDRELRLNQQTTLSNQQKIQKEIAALAGRLARCRQSLTRIEKSIEYKENMD
;
A
#
# COMPACT_ATOMS: atom_id res chain seq x y z
N MET A 1 18.60 -2.80 -45.58
CA MET A 1 19.04 -1.77 -44.60
C MET A 1 19.71 -2.47 -43.44
N ASN A 2 20.87 -2.01 -42.99
CA ASN A 2 21.61 -2.65 -41.89
C ASN A 2 20.87 -2.37 -40.58
N THR A 3 20.08 -3.33 -40.10
CA THR A 3 19.30 -3.24 -38.84
C THR A 3 20.14 -3.53 -37.60
N GLN A 4 21.31 -4.17 -37.77
CA GLN A 4 22.30 -4.47 -36.73
C GLN A 4 22.77 -3.26 -35.91
N PRO A 5 23.16 -2.10 -36.49
CA PRO A 5 23.59 -0.94 -35.70
C PRO A 5 22.47 -0.36 -34.82
N LEU A 6 21.22 -0.37 -35.30
CA LEU A 6 20.06 0.08 -34.52
C LEU A 6 19.75 -0.87 -33.37
N LEU A 7 19.85 -2.17 -33.60
CA LEU A 7 19.64 -3.19 -32.58
C LEU A 7 20.71 -3.10 -31.48
N ASN A 8 21.97 -2.88 -31.87
CA ASN A 8 23.07 -2.65 -30.92
C ASN A 8 22.88 -1.34 -30.11
N LEU A 9 22.29 -0.30 -30.70
CA LEU A 9 21.99 0.94 -29.99
C LEU A 9 20.88 0.73 -28.95
N LEU A 10 19.81 0.02 -29.33
CA LEU A 10 18.71 -0.32 -28.44
C LEU A 10 19.18 -1.18 -27.25
N GLU A 11 20.02 -2.18 -27.52
CA GLU A 11 20.63 -3.00 -26.47
C GLU A 11 21.48 -2.17 -25.50
N LYS A 12 22.31 -1.26 -26.02
CA LYS A 12 23.07 -0.33 -25.17
C LYS A 12 22.17 0.51 -24.29
N GLN A 13 21.07 1.04 -24.83
CA GLN A 13 20.12 1.84 -24.06
C GLN A 13 19.41 1.03 -22.97
N VAL A 14 19.06 -0.23 -23.23
CA VAL A 14 18.50 -1.14 -22.21
C VAL A 14 19.52 -1.43 -21.11
N ASN A 15 20.79 -1.60 -21.45
CA ASN A 15 21.85 -1.85 -20.47
C ASN A 15 22.11 -0.62 -19.60
N ILE A 16 22.18 0.58 -20.19
CA ILE A 16 22.30 1.84 -19.44
C ILE A 16 21.13 1.98 -18.46
N LEU A 17 19.90 1.75 -18.93
CA LEU A 17 18.72 1.80 -18.06
C LEU A 17 18.77 0.77 -16.94
N ALA A 18 19.24 -0.44 -17.23
CA ALA A 18 19.37 -1.49 -16.22
C ALA A 18 20.40 -1.09 -15.13
N GLU A 19 21.51 -0.46 -15.51
CA GLU A 19 22.51 0.07 -14.55
C GLU A 19 21.92 1.18 -13.68
N GLU A 20 21.23 2.16 -14.28
CA GLU A 20 20.55 3.24 -13.56
C GLU A 20 19.46 2.72 -12.60
N LEU A 21 18.79 1.63 -12.97
CA LEU A 21 17.75 1.00 -12.17
C LEU A 21 18.29 0.03 -11.11
N THR A 22 19.56 -0.41 -11.20
CA THR A 22 20.17 -1.37 -10.25
C THR A 22 20.01 -0.98 -8.78
N PRO A 23 20.26 0.27 -8.33
CA PRO A 23 20.07 0.65 -6.93
C PRO A 23 18.61 0.61 -6.47
N LEU A 24 17.66 0.60 -7.40
CA LEU A 24 16.22 0.69 -7.16
C LEU A 24 15.50 -0.62 -7.52
N ALA A 25 16.23 -1.59 -8.09
CA ALA A 25 15.69 -2.81 -8.68
C ALA A 25 15.02 -3.71 -7.65
N ASP A 26 15.52 -3.71 -6.41
CA ASP A 26 15.09 -4.58 -5.32
C ASP A 26 14.12 -3.91 -4.35
N ILE A 27 13.82 -2.63 -4.55
CA ILE A 27 12.85 -1.91 -3.73
C ILE A 27 11.44 -2.43 -4.07
N PRO A 28 10.71 -2.99 -3.10
CA PRO A 28 9.35 -3.46 -3.33
C PRO A 28 8.38 -2.28 -3.45
N PHE A 29 7.36 -2.44 -4.31
CA PHE A 29 6.24 -1.51 -4.44
C PHE A 29 4.98 -2.11 -3.85
N SER A 30 4.23 -1.31 -3.09
CA SER A 30 2.90 -1.70 -2.57
C SER A 30 1.80 -1.65 -3.64
N THR A 31 2.00 -0.86 -4.70
CA THR A 31 1.06 -0.68 -5.81
C THR A 31 1.69 -1.05 -7.14
N ALA A 32 0.89 -1.57 -8.07
CA ALA A 32 1.34 -1.85 -9.43
C ALA A 32 1.85 -0.56 -10.10
N ARG A 33 3.05 -0.62 -10.68
CA ARG A 33 3.74 0.55 -11.27
C ARG A 33 3.52 0.73 -12.76
N PHE A 34 3.17 -0.35 -13.45
CA PHE A 34 2.99 -0.35 -14.90
C PHE A 34 1.69 -1.03 -15.30
N ASP A 35 1.13 -0.57 -16.42
CA ASP A 35 -0.06 -1.17 -17.02
C ASP A 35 0.23 -2.57 -17.58
N GLN A 36 -0.77 -3.45 -17.49
CA GLN A 36 -0.70 -4.83 -17.99
C GLN A 36 -0.61 -4.92 -19.51
N THR A 37 -0.97 -3.85 -20.22
CA THR A 37 -0.82 -3.74 -21.67
C THR A 37 0.65 -3.54 -22.08
N LEU A 38 1.46 -2.96 -21.20
CA LEU A 38 2.88 -2.70 -21.42
C LEU A 38 3.76 -3.82 -20.86
N PHE A 39 3.42 -4.38 -19.70
CA PHE A 39 4.14 -5.48 -19.08
C PHE A 39 3.20 -6.65 -18.79
N ASN A 40 3.54 -7.83 -19.32
CA ASN A 40 2.75 -9.03 -19.12
C ASN A 40 2.97 -9.61 -17.71
N ARG A 41 4.17 -9.43 -17.14
CA ARG A 41 4.48 -9.89 -15.79
C ARG A 41 4.10 -8.82 -14.78
N ARG A 42 3.28 -9.20 -13.80
CA ARG A 42 3.12 -8.41 -12.58
C ARG A 42 4.31 -8.71 -11.67
N SER A 43 5.17 -7.72 -11.47
CA SER A 43 6.20 -7.77 -10.44
C SER A 43 5.98 -6.69 -9.40
N ASP A 44 6.26 -7.04 -8.16
CA ASP A 44 6.35 -6.15 -7.00
C ASP A 44 7.67 -5.37 -6.97
N LYS A 45 8.59 -5.63 -7.91
CA LYS A 45 9.94 -5.06 -7.96
C LYS A 45 10.30 -4.61 -9.38
N LEU A 46 11.14 -3.58 -9.49
CA LEU A 46 11.63 -3.07 -10.79
C LEU A 46 12.44 -4.15 -11.53
N ARG A 47 13.12 -5.03 -10.78
CA ARG A 47 13.86 -6.18 -11.33
C ARG A 47 13.00 -7.07 -12.23
N GLY A 48 11.75 -7.34 -11.88
CA GLY A 48 10.89 -8.22 -12.68
C GLY A 48 10.53 -7.61 -14.04
N TYR A 49 10.28 -6.31 -14.08
CA TYR A 49 10.03 -5.57 -15.32
C TYR A 49 11.29 -5.48 -16.19
N LEU A 50 12.48 -5.28 -15.58
CA LEU A 50 13.76 -5.32 -16.28
C LEU A 50 14.05 -6.69 -16.92
N GLN A 51 13.71 -7.78 -16.23
CA GLN A 51 13.85 -9.12 -16.80
C GLN A 51 12.94 -9.32 -18.01
N GLU A 52 11.72 -8.79 -17.99
CA GLU A 52 10.82 -8.83 -19.15
C GLU A 52 11.40 -8.04 -20.33
N VAL A 53 11.95 -6.84 -20.10
CA VAL A 53 12.60 -6.04 -21.15
C VAL A 53 13.81 -6.77 -21.75
N ARG A 54 14.65 -7.40 -20.92
CA ARG A 54 15.80 -8.20 -21.38
C ARG A 54 15.35 -9.39 -22.22
N HIS A 55 14.31 -10.10 -21.78
CA HIS A 55 13.76 -11.22 -22.52
C HIS A 55 13.17 -10.78 -23.89
N ASN A 56 12.44 -9.66 -23.92
CA ASN A 56 11.91 -9.11 -25.17
C ASN A 56 13.03 -8.66 -26.13
N MET A 57 14.17 -8.20 -25.61
CA MET A 57 15.36 -7.87 -26.41
C MET A 57 16.00 -9.11 -27.03
N GLU A 58 16.11 -10.21 -26.28
CA GLU A 58 16.60 -11.50 -26.79
C GLU A 58 15.69 -12.03 -27.90
N GLN A 59 14.37 -11.99 -27.70
CA GLN A 59 13.39 -12.37 -28.71
C GLN A 59 13.46 -11.50 -29.97
N LEU A 60 13.71 -10.19 -29.81
CA LEU A 60 13.89 -9.28 -30.95
C LEU A 60 15.11 -9.69 -31.80
N LYS A 61 16.22 -10.10 -31.16
CA LYS A 61 17.43 -10.57 -31.87
C LYS A 61 17.13 -11.81 -32.72
N GLU A 62 16.41 -12.78 -32.17
CA GLU A 62 16.00 -13.99 -32.89
C GLU A 62 15.06 -13.66 -34.06
N CYS A 63 14.06 -12.80 -33.84
CA CYS A 63 13.12 -12.41 -34.90
C CYS A 63 13.77 -11.65 -36.06
N VAL A 64 14.84 -10.88 -35.77
CA VAL A 64 15.64 -10.20 -36.81
C VAL A 64 16.47 -11.20 -37.62
N GLN A 65 16.98 -12.27 -36.99
CA GLN A 65 17.69 -13.34 -37.71
C GLN A 65 16.75 -14.15 -38.62
N ASP A 66 15.52 -14.39 -38.15
CA ASP A 66 14.47 -15.10 -38.90
C ASP A 66 13.77 -14.24 -39.99
N ASN A 67 14.18 -12.98 -40.18
CA ASN A 67 13.56 -12.01 -41.10
C ASN A 67 12.04 -11.79 -40.90
N ARG A 68 11.53 -11.88 -39.67
CA ARG A 68 10.11 -11.67 -39.35
C ARG A 68 9.79 -10.19 -39.11
N THR A 69 9.61 -9.45 -40.20
CA THR A 69 9.48 -7.98 -40.19
C THR A 69 8.37 -7.44 -39.28
N GLU A 70 7.19 -8.06 -39.28
CA GLU A 70 6.05 -7.63 -38.44
C GLU A 70 6.31 -7.83 -36.94
N GLN A 71 6.91 -8.97 -36.57
CA GLN A 71 7.24 -9.28 -35.17
C GLN A 71 8.35 -8.36 -34.66
N VAL A 72 9.32 -8.02 -35.52
CA VAL A 72 10.39 -7.06 -35.22
C VAL A 72 9.82 -5.67 -34.94
N ALA A 73 8.90 -5.18 -35.77
CA ALA A 73 8.26 -3.88 -35.57
C ALA A 73 7.50 -3.83 -34.23
N PHE A 74 6.66 -4.85 -33.98
CA PHE A 74 5.87 -4.93 -32.74
C PHE A 74 6.74 -4.99 -31.48
N LEU A 75 7.78 -5.85 -31.46
CA LEU A 75 8.68 -5.98 -30.31
C LEU A 75 9.50 -4.70 -30.09
N THR A 76 9.90 -4.01 -31.16
CA THR A 76 10.64 -2.75 -31.06
C THR A 76 9.78 -1.65 -30.45
N GLU A 77 8.55 -1.47 -30.93
CA GLU A 77 7.61 -0.49 -30.36
C GLU A 77 7.33 -0.79 -28.89
N ARG A 78 7.11 -2.06 -28.55
CA ARG A 78 6.91 -2.49 -27.17
C ARG A 78 8.12 -2.18 -26.29
N LEU A 79 9.33 -2.48 -26.74
CA LEU A 79 10.57 -2.20 -25.99
C LEU A 79 10.76 -0.70 -25.75
N VAL A 80 10.53 0.13 -26.76
CA VAL A 80 10.61 1.59 -26.62
C VAL A 80 9.60 2.08 -25.57
N ALA A 81 8.35 1.63 -25.65
CA ALA A 81 7.32 2.00 -24.68
C ALA A 81 7.65 1.54 -23.25
N GLN A 82 8.18 0.31 -23.10
CA GLN A 82 8.64 -0.22 -21.80
C GLN A 82 9.81 0.61 -21.23
N MET A 83 10.77 1.00 -22.07
CA MET A 83 11.91 1.83 -21.66
C MET A 83 11.48 3.26 -21.27
N GLU A 84 10.56 3.87 -22.00
CA GLU A 84 10.01 5.18 -21.66
C GLU A 84 9.25 5.14 -20.34
N ALA A 85 8.45 4.08 -20.11
CA ALA A 85 7.76 3.89 -18.85
C ALA A 85 8.75 3.78 -17.67
N LEU A 86 9.83 3.02 -17.83
CA LEU A 86 10.88 2.88 -16.83
C LEU A 86 11.61 4.21 -16.55
N LYS A 87 11.97 4.97 -17.60
CA LYS A 87 12.56 6.31 -17.47
C LYS A 87 11.62 7.29 -16.75
N ARG A 88 10.33 7.23 -17.06
CA ARG A 88 9.32 8.07 -16.40
C ARG A 88 9.20 7.71 -14.92
N GLU A 89 9.17 6.43 -14.56
CA GLU A 89 9.13 6.01 -13.15
C GLU A 89 10.36 6.52 -12.39
N LEU A 90 11.57 6.42 -12.98
CA LEU A 90 12.80 7.00 -12.40
C LEU A 90 12.67 8.50 -12.12
N SER A 91 12.17 9.26 -13.10
CA SER A 91 12.02 10.72 -12.95
C SER A 91 10.97 11.11 -11.89
N THR A 92 9.94 10.28 -11.71
CA THR A 92 8.81 10.58 -10.82
C THR A 92 8.97 10.02 -9.40
N GLN A 93 10.03 9.26 -9.13
CA GLN A 93 10.27 8.67 -7.80
C GLN A 93 10.29 9.71 -6.67
N SER A 94 10.86 10.89 -6.91
CA SER A 94 10.93 11.97 -5.91
C SER A 94 9.55 12.52 -5.54
N LEU A 95 8.64 12.60 -6.51
CA LEU A 95 7.25 13.02 -6.32
C LEU A 95 6.45 11.92 -5.59
N ARG A 96 6.67 10.65 -5.95
CA ARG A 96 6.02 9.50 -5.29
C ARG A 96 6.46 9.30 -3.84
N LYS A 97 7.72 9.55 -3.51
CA LYS A 97 8.19 9.56 -2.10
C LYS A 97 7.50 10.65 -1.27
N LYS A 98 7.13 11.78 -1.88
CA LYS A 98 6.38 12.85 -1.20
C LYS A 98 4.90 12.47 -1.03
N GLU A 99 4.30 11.86 -2.03
CA GLU A 99 2.90 11.40 -2.01
C GLU A 99 2.69 10.30 -0.95
N SER A 100 3.52 9.26 -0.94
CA SER A 100 3.47 8.19 0.08
C SER A 100 3.65 8.72 1.51
N ARG A 101 4.59 9.67 1.71
CA ARG A 101 4.74 10.35 3.01
C ARG A 101 3.50 11.13 3.41
N PHE A 102 2.81 11.75 2.45
CA PHE A 102 1.58 12.49 2.69
C PHE A 102 0.41 11.56 3.06
N GLU A 103 0.23 10.46 2.32
CA GLU A 103 -0.77 9.42 2.64
C GLU A 103 -0.53 8.80 4.01
N HIS A 104 0.73 8.49 4.33
CA HIS A 104 1.11 7.93 5.64
C HIS A 104 0.79 8.90 6.77
N LYS A 105 1.10 10.19 6.59
CA LYS A 105 0.76 11.25 7.54
C LYS A 105 -0.76 11.39 7.72
N GLN A 106 -1.55 11.32 6.64
CA GLN A 106 -3.00 11.34 6.72
C GLN A 106 -3.56 10.13 7.49
N GLN A 107 -3.03 8.93 7.23
CA GLN A 107 -3.48 7.73 7.92
C GLN A 107 -3.09 7.74 9.40
N ALA A 108 -1.93 8.31 9.75
CA ALA A 108 -1.56 8.55 11.15
C ALA A 108 -2.53 9.53 11.82
N THR A 109 -2.88 10.64 11.17
CA THR A 109 -3.87 11.59 11.71
C THR A 109 -5.25 10.95 11.91
N ASP A 110 -5.68 10.05 11.03
CA ASP A 110 -6.94 9.29 11.18
C ASP A 110 -6.89 8.34 12.40
N LEU A 111 -5.76 7.68 12.67
CA LEU A 111 -5.61 6.83 13.86
C LEU A 111 -5.67 7.62 15.17
N TYR A 112 -4.99 8.77 15.27
CA TYR A 112 -5.08 9.62 16.45
C TYR A 112 -6.49 10.18 16.64
N HIS A 113 -7.20 10.51 15.55
CA HIS A 113 -8.59 10.95 15.64
C HIS A 113 -9.50 9.84 16.19
N LYS A 114 -9.37 8.62 15.68
CA LYS A 114 -10.08 7.43 16.19
C LYS A 114 -9.75 7.15 17.66
N LEU A 115 -8.48 7.29 18.06
CA LEU A 115 -8.07 7.11 19.45
C LEU A 115 -8.82 8.09 20.36
N ALA A 116 -8.84 9.37 20.01
CA ALA A 116 -9.55 10.40 20.78
C ALA A 116 -11.06 10.13 20.89
N GLU A 117 -11.70 9.75 19.79
CA GLU A 117 -13.12 9.40 19.75
C GLU A 117 -13.45 8.23 20.70
N HIS A 118 -12.64 7.18 20.66
CA HIS A 118 -12.83 6.02 21.53
C HIS A 118 -12.56 6.33 23.02
N GLN A 119 -11.64 7.25 23.32
CA GLN A 119 -11.42 7.74 24.70
C GLN A 119 -12.63 8.55 25.21
N ASP A 120 -13.29 9.33 24.35
CA ASP A 120 -14.53 10.02 24.70
C ASP A 120 -15.68 9.03 24.97
N TYR A 121 -15.78 7.97 24.17
CA TYR A 121 -16.74 6.89 24.41
C TYR A 121 -16.50 6.17 25.73
N GLU A 122 -15.25 5.86 26.07
CA GLU A 122 -14.92 5.28 27.38
C GLU A 122 -15.38 6.18 28.53
N ARG A 123 -15.02 7.47 28.48
CA ARG A 123 -15.43 8.44 29.51
C ARG A 123 -16.95 8.50 29.68
N ARG A 124 -17.68 8.54 28.56
CA ARG A 124 -19.15 8.58 28.57
C ARG A 124 -19.76 7.28 29.12
N LEU A 125 -19.23 6.12 28.75
CA LEU A 125 -19.70 4.82 29.24
C LEU A 125 -19.47 4.67 30.74
N LEU A 126 -18.31 5.11 31.26
CA LEU A 126 -18.03 5.13 32.70
C LEU A 126 -19.02 6.05 33.44
N ALA A 127 -19.27 7.25 32.93
CA ALA A 127 -20.26 8.15 33.52
C ALA A 127 -21.67 7.53 33.56
N MET A 128 -22.08 6.84 32.49
CA MET A 128 -23.38 6.15 32.42
C MET A 128 -23.50 4.97 33.39
N ILE A 129 -22.40 4.27 33.67
CA ILE A 129 -22.33 3.19 34.66
C ILE A 129 -22.46 3.79 36.06
N ASN A 130 -21.64 4.79 36.39
CA ASN A 130 -21.65 5.46 37.69
C ASN A 130 -23.03 6.05 38.03
N ASP A 131 -23.70 6.71 37.07
CA ASP A 131 -25.06 7.22 37.25
C ASP A 131 -26.07 6.11 37.58
N ARG A 132 -25.97 4.96 36.93
CA ARG A 132 -26.85 3.81 37.20
C ARG A 132 -26.54 3.14 38.53
N GLU A 133 -25.28 3.06 38.92
CA GLU A 133 -24.88 2.56 40.24
C GLU A 133 -25.44 3.45 41.36
N LEU A 134 -25.39 4.78 41.20
CA LEU A 134 -26.01 5.72 42.13
C LEU A 134 -27.53 5.49 42.23
N ARG A 135 -28.22 5.32 41.09
CA ARG A 135 -29.66 5.01 41.07
C ARG A 135 -29.99 3.65 41.70
N LEU A 136 -29.12 2.66 41.52
CA LEU A 136 -29.29 1.33 42.12
C LEU A 136 -29.28 1.42 43.64
N ASN A 137 -28.36 2.21 44.20
CA ASN A 137 -28.22 2.41 45.65
C ASN A 137 -29.45 3.09 46.29
N GLN A 138 -30.19 3.89 45.51
CA GLN A 138 -31.40 4.59 45.96
C GLN A 138 -32.68 3.77 45.76
N GLN A 139 -32.61 2.64 45.07
CA GLN A 139 -33.78 1.86 44.68
C GLN A 139 -34.19 0.86 45.77
N THR A 140 -35.46 0.88 46.17
CA THR A 140 -35.99 0.02 47.25
C THR A 140 -36.64 -1.26 46.73
N THR A 141 -37.12 -1.26 45.48
CA THR A 141 -37.85 -2.39 44.91
C THR A 141 -36.91 -3.35 44.18
N LEU A 142 -36.95 -4.64 44.56
CA LEU A 142 -36.12 -5.70 43.97
C LEU A 142 -36.24 -5.80 42.43
N SER A 143 -37.46 -5.67 41.89
CA SER A 143 -37.68 -5.69 40.44
C SER A 143 -36.94 -4.58 39.70
N ASN A 144 -36.92 -3.36 40.26
CA ASN A 144 -36.22 -2.23 39.65
C ASN A 144 -34.70 -2.33 39.85
N GLN A 145 -34.24 -2.87 40.99
CA GLN A 145 -32.81 -3.16 41.20
C GLN A 145 -32.30 -4.14 40.13
N GLN A 146 -33.02 -5.23 39.88
CA GLN A 146 -32.64 -6.21 38.85
C GLN A 146 -32.61 -5.61 37.43
N LYS A 147 -33.52 -4.68 37.11
CA LYS A 147 -33.49 -3.96 35.82
C LYS A 147 -32.23 -3.10 35.70
N ILE A 148 -31.93 -2.29 36.70
CA ILE A 148 -30.75 -1.41 36.70
C ILE A 148 -29.46 -2.23 36.63
N GLN A 149 -29.36 -3.35 37.35
CA GLN A 149 -28.22 -4.27 37.28
C GLN A 149 -27.99 -4.83 35.87
N LYS A 150 -29.08 -5.21 35.15
CA LYS A 150 -28.98 -5.64 33.74
C LYS A 150 -28.46 -4.53 32.83
N GLU A 151 -28.89 -3.28 33.06
CA GLU A 151 -28.39 -2.13 32.31
C GLU A 151 -26.91 -1.86 32.57
N ILE A 152 -26.47 -1.93 33.83
CA ILE A 152 -25.07 -1.80 34.23
C ILE A 152 -24.23 -2.90 33.55
N ALA A 153 -24.68 -4.16 33.59
CA ALA A 153 -23.98 -5.27 32.94
C ALA A 153 -23.87 -5.06 31.41
N ALA A 154 -24.93 -4.56 30.76
CA ALA A 154 -24.89 -4.25 29.33
C ALA A 154 -23.90 -3.14 28.99
N LEU A 155 -23.83 -2.08 29.81
CA LEU A 155 -22.87 -0.99 29.64
C LEU A 155 -21.43 -1.44 29.92
N ALA A 156 -21.21 -2.23 30.97
CA ALA A 156 -19.90 -2.82 31.28
C ALA A 156 -19.39 -3.68 30.11
N GLY A 157 -20.27 -4.47 29.48
CA GLY A 157 -19.93 -5.23 28.28
C GLY A 157 -19.56 -4.34 27.08
N ARG A 158 -20.22 -3.19 26.90
CA ARG A 158 -19.86 -2.20 25.88
C ARG A 158 -18.50 -1.56 26.18
N LEU A 159 -18.27 -1.18 27.43
CA LEU A 159 -17.00 -0.60 27.89
C LEU A 159 -15.83 -1.55 27.65
N ALA A 160 -15.99 -2.84 27.96
CA ALA A 160 -14.97 -3.85 27.69
C ALA A 160 -14.60 -3.93 26.20
N ARG A 161 -15.59 -3.91 25.30
CA ARG A 161 -15.35 -3.87 23.85
C ARG A 161 -14.70 -2.56 23.39
N CYS A 162 -15.08 -1.43 23.99
CA CYS A 162 -14.47 -0.14 23.72
C CYS A 162 -12.98 -0.14 24.08
N ARG A 163 -12.63 -0.64 25.28
CA ARG A 163 -11.24 -0.80 25.73
C ARG A 163 -10.43 -1.73 24.84
N GLN A 164 -11.02 -2.85 24.40
CA GLN A 164 -10.36 -3.74 23.45
C GLN A 164 -10.06 -3.03 22.12
N SER A 165 -10.96 -2.15 21.68
CA SER A 165 -10.77 -1.36 20.45
C SER A 165 -9.67 -0.31 20.64
N LEU A 166 -9.64 0.38 21.79
CA LEU A 166 -8.57 1.31 22.16
C LEU A 166 -7.19 0.63 22.11
N THR A 167 -7.03 -0.52 22.76
CA THR A 167 -5.76 -1.26 22.74
C THR A 167 -5.33 -1.67 21.32
N ARG A 168 -6.27 -1.96 20.42
CA ARG A 168 -5.93 -2.26 19.01
C ARG A 168 -5.46 -1.01 18.26
N ILE A 169 -6.09 0.14 18.52
CA ILE A 169 -5.70 1.42 17.93
C ILE A 169 -4.30 1.81 18.43
N GLU A 170 -4.06 1.73 19.75
CA GLU A 170 -2.75 2.02 20.37
C GLU A 170 -1.65 1.14 19.78
N LYS A 171 -1.86 -0.18 19.68
CA LYS A 171 -0.91 -1.09 19.03
C LYS A 171 -0.65 -0.75 17.57
N SER A 172 -1.68 -0.26 16.87
CA SER A 172 -1.53 0.14 15.46
C SER A 172 -0.72 1.43 15.31
N ILE A 173 -0.82 2.34 16.29
CA ILE A 173 0.00 3.55 16.37
C ILE A 173 1.46 3.16 16.70
N GLU A 174 1.68 2.37 17.76
CA GLU A 174 3.01 1.90 18.18
C GLU A 174 3.74 1.15 17.05
N TYR A 175 3.03 0.25 16.35
CA TYR A 175 3.61 -0.45 15.20
C TYR A 175 4.08 0.52 14.11
N LYS A 176 3.32 1.58 13.83
CA LYS A 176 3.69 2.57 12.81
C LYS A 176 4.85 3.46 13.25
N GLU A 177 4.83 3.94 14.50
CA GLU A 177 5.92 4.74 15.06
C GLU A 177 7.25 3.99 15.05
N ASN A 178 7.24 2.66 15.21
CA ASN A 178 8.43 1.82 15.14
C ASN A 178 8.91 1.50 13.70
N MET A 179 8.10 1.80 12.67
CA MET A 179 8.45 1.58 11.26
C MET A 179 8.96 2.84 10.54
N ASP A 180 8.74 4.02 11.12
CA ASP A 180 9.26 5.30 10.64
C ASP A 180 10.68 5.60 11.17
#